data_AF-A0A7J7XYV9-F1
#
_entry.id   AF-A0A7J7XYV9-F1
#
_cell.length_a   1.000
_cell.length_b   1.000
_cell.length_c   1.000
_cell.angle_alpha   90.00
_cell.angle_beta   90.00
_cell.angle_gamma   90.00
#
_symmetry.space_group_name_H-M   'P 1'
#
loop_
_entity.id
_entity.type
_entity.pdbx_description
1 polymer ?
#
loop_
_entity_poly.entity_id
_entity_poly.type
_entity_poly.pdbx_seq_one_letter_code
_entity_poly.pdbx_strand_id
1 'polypeptide(L)'
;MTISFPSGIIKVFTSNPSPAVLCFRVKNISRLEQILPNAQLVFSDPSQCDSNTKDFWMNMQAVTVYLKKLSEQNPAASYYNVDVLKYQVSSNGIQSTPLNLATYWKCSAGTTDLRVDYKYNPEAMVIPSVLSNIQVMVPVDGGVTNMQSLPPAIWNAEQMKAFWKLSGVSEKSENGGSGTLRAKFDLSEGPSKPTTLAVQFLSEGSTLSGVDIELVGTGYRLSLVKKRFATGRYLADC
;
A
#
# COMPACT_ATOMS: atom_id res chain seq x y z
N MET A 1 -4.78 7.69 6.85
CA MET A 1 -4.99 7.16 8.21
C MET A 1 -6.46 7.25 8.52
N THR A 2 -7.01 6.15 9.05
CA THR A 2 -8.44 5.99 9.28
C THR A 2 -8.63 5.55 10.73
N ILE A 3 -9.60 6.13 11.42
CA ILE A 3 -10.02 5.72 12.76
C ILE A 3 -11.38 5.07 12.64
N SER A 4 -11.51 3.86 13.18
CA SER A 4 -12.75 3.08 13.14
C SER A 4 -13.47 3.18 14.48
N PHE A 5 -14.75 3.53 14.44
CA PHE A 5 -15.61 3.69 15.62
C PHE A 5 -16.60 2.54 15.70
N PRO A 6 -16.75 1.87 16.86
CA PRO A 6 -17.78 0.84 17.03
C PRO A 6 -19.17 1.49 16.97
N SER A 7 -20.14 0.81 16.37
CA SER A 7 -21.49 1.37 16.17
C SER A 7 -22.15 1.90 17.44
N GLY A 8 -21.91 1.25 18.59
CA GLY A 8 -22.42 1.66 19.89
C GLY A 8 -21.95 3.05 20.38
N ILE A 9 -20.82 3.57 19.89
CA ILE A 9 -20.32 4.89 20.33
C ILE A 9 -21.24 6.03 19.90
N ILE A 10 -22.01 5.84 18.82
CA ILE A 10 -22.90 6.87 18.26
C ILE A 10 -23.97 7.25 19.28
N LYS A 11 -24.51 6.27 20.01
CA LYS A 11 -25.48 6.52 21.07
C LYS A 11 -24.86 7.34 22.20
N VAL A 12 -23.61 7.04 22.58
CA VAL A 12 -22.88 7.77 23.63
C VAL A 12 -22.66 9.23 23.23
N PHE A 13 -22.21 9.47 21.99
CA PHE A 13 -21.95 10.83 21.49
C PHE A 13 -23.24 11.63 21.27
N THR A 14 -24.34 10.99 20.88
CA THR A 14 -25.63 11.69 20.71
C THR A 14 -26.36 11.93 22.03
N SER A 15 -26.14 11.11 23.07
CA SER A 15 -26.74 11.30 24.39
C SER A 15 -25.98 12.24 25.33
N ASN A 16 -24.72 12.58 25.01
CA ASN A 16 -23.89 13.46 25.82
C ASN A 16 -23.55 14.74 25.02
N PRO A 17 -24.00 15.94 25.45
CA PRO A 17 -23.70 17.19 24.75
C PRO A 17 -22.22 17.60 24.80
N SER A 18 -21.43 17.03 25.72
CA SER A 18 -20.00 17.31 25.87
C SER A 18 -19.22 16.01 26.15
N PRO A 19 -19.08 15.12 25.16
CA PRO A 19 -18.25 13.93 25.31
C PRO A 19 -16.79 14.32 25.52
N ALA A 20 -16.01 13.41 26.13
CA ALA A 20 -14.56 13.57 26.21
C ALA A 20 -13.98 13.81 24.81
N VAL A 21 -13.01 14.72 24.67
CA VAL A 21 -12.41 14.98 23.34
C VAL A 21 -11.47 13.85 22.98
N LEU A 22 -11.62 13.28 21.78
CA LEU A 22 -10.68 12.30 21.27
C LEU A 22 -9.44 13.02 20.75
N CYS A 23 -8.34 12.86 21.47
CA CYS A 23 -7.04 13.42 21.14
C CYS A 23 -6.09 12.29 20.73
N PHE A 24 -5.27 12.52 19.70
CA PHE A 24 -4.27 11.54 19.28
C PHE A 24 -3.00 12.24 18.79
N ARG A 25 -1.87 11.58 19.04
CA ARG A 25 -0.55 11.99 18.57
C ARG A 25 -0.11 11.07 17.45
N VAL A 26 0.36 11.67 16.37
CA VAL A 26 1.06 10.96 15.29
C VAL A 26 2.56 11.09 15.55
N LYS A 27 3.25 9.95 15.58
CA LYS A 27 4.69 9.83 15.85
C LYS A 27 5.44 9.41 14.60
N ASN A 28 6.75 9.60 14.60
CA ASN A 28 7.66 9.23 13.52
C ASN A 28 7.31 9.92 12.19
N ILE A 29 6.97 11.21 12.26
CA ILE A 29 6.57 11.98 11.07
C ILE A 29 7.74 12.64 10.33
N SER A 30 8.97 12.48 10.80
CA SER A 30 10.17 13.06 10.19
C SER A 30 10.40 12.65 8.72
N ARG A 31 9.85 11.51 8.30
CA ARG A 31 9.88 11.02 6.90
C ARG A 31 8.66 11.44 6.07
N LEU A 32 7.79 12.30 6.59
CA LEU A 32 6.62 12.76 5.85
C LEU A 32 6.92 14.10 5.18
N GLU A 33 6.72 14.16 3.87
CA GLU A 33 6.82 15.41 3.10
C GLU A 33 5.60 16.30 3.34
N GLN A 34 4.43 15.66 3.49
CA GLN A 34 3.17 16.36 3.65
C GLN A 34 2.22 15.60 4.56
N ILE A 35 1.53 16.33 5.43
CA ILE A 35 0.41 15.84 6.22
C ILE A 35 -0.80 16.72 5.92
N LEU A 36 -1.88 16.10 5.45
CA LEU A 36 -3.14 16.73 5.08
C LEU A 36 -4.25 16.26 6.03
N PRO A 37 -4.52 16.99 7.11
CA PRO A 37 -5.61 16.66 8.02
C PRO A 37 -6.98 16.91 7.40
N ASN A 38 -7.98 16.12 7.80
CA ASN A 38 -9.37 16.39 7.48
C ASN A 38 -9.86 17.59 8.31
N ALA A 39 -9.77 18.79 7.74
CA ALA A 39 -10.07 20.05 8.41
C ALA A 39 -11.50 20.16 8.98
N GLN A 40 -12.44 19.32 8.53
CA GLN A 40 -13.80 19.28 9.09
C GLN A 40 -13.86 18.46 10.39
N LEU A 41 -13.01 17.45 10.53
CA LEU A 41 -13.10 16.44 11.59
C LEU A 41 -12.00 16.53 12.63
N VAL A 42 -10.85 17.12 12.29
CA VAL A 42 -9.71 17.23 13.18
C VAL A 42 -9.13 18.65 13.18
N PHE A 43 -8.73 19.09 14.37
CA PHE A 43 -7.92 20.27 14.61
C PHE A 43 -6.48 19.85 14.88
N SER A 44 -5.53 20.74 14.60
CA SER A 44 -4.12 20.63 14.97
C SER A 44 -3.59 22.00 15.34
N ASP A 45 -2.59 22.06 16.21
CA ASP A 45 -1.95 23.31 16.62
C ASP A 45 -0.96 23.77 15.54
N PRO A 46 -1.19 24.91 14.86
CA PRO A 46 -0.26 25.42 13.86
C PRO A 46 1.07 25.88 14.45
N SER A 47 1.12 26.17 15.76
CA SER A 47 2.32 26.61 16.47
C SER A 47 3.20 25.47 16.96
N GLN A 48 2.75 24.22 16.84
CA GLN A 48 3.55 23.04 17.18
C GLN A 48 4.75 22.90 16.25
N CYS A 49 5.95 22.96 16.82
CA CYS A 49 7.22 22.91 16.10
C CYS A 49 8.03 21.61 16.31
N ASP A 50 7.40 20.54 16.82
CA ASP A 50 8.05 19.23 16.93
C ASP A 50 8.24 18.63 15.53
N SER A 51 9.48 18.25 15.20
CA SER A 51 9.85 17.72 13.89
C SER A 51 9.49 16.24 13.68
N ASN A 52 9.10 15.53 14.74
CA ASN A 52 8.85 14.09 14.71
C ASN A 52 7.51 13.67 15.31
N THR A 53 6.77 14.59 15.94
CA THR A 53 5.41 14.34 16.41
C THR A 53 4.43 15.46 16.05
N LYS A 54 3.15 15.12 15.93
CA LYS A 54 2.07 16.10 15.75
C LYS A 54 0.79 15.68 16.46
N ASP A 55 0.20 16.61 17.19
CA ASP A 55 -1.02 16.39 17.98
C ASP A 55 -2.27 16.83 17.23
N PHE A 56 -3.33 16.05 17.39
CA PHE A 56 -4.63 16.28 16.78
C PHE A 56 -5.76 16.08 17.79
N TRP A 57 -6.80 16.90 17.65
CA TRP A 57 -8.02 16.83 18.44
C TRP A 57 -9.22 16.70 17.52
N MET A 58 -10.11 15.77 17.78
CA MET A 58 -11.32 15.62 16.98
C MET A 58 -12.33 16.73 17.27
N ASN A 59 -12.93 17.26 16.21
CA ASN A 59 -14.16 18.04 16.31
C ASN A 59 -15.31 17.10 16.64
N MET A 60 -15.56 16.88 17.93
CA MET A 60 -16.54 15.90 18.40
C MET A 60 -17.95 16.16 17.86
N GLN A 61 -18.34 17.41 17.65
CA GLN A 61 -19.64 17.75 17.06
C GLN A 61 -19.72 17.28 15.60
N ALA A 62 -18.73 17.63 14.77
CA ALA A 62 -18.68 17.23 13.37
C ALA A 62 -18.56 15.70 13.22
N VAL A 63 -17.72 15.05 14.03
CA VAL A 63 -17.57 13.59 14.05
C VAL A 63 -18.89 12.90 14.42
N THR A 64 -19.63 13.42 15.41
CA THR A 64 -20.92 12.84 15.82
C THR A 64 -21.94 12.89 14.68
N VAL A 65 -22.06 14.05 14.00
CA VAL A 65 -22.95 14.22 12.84
C VAL A 65 -22.54 13.27 11.70
N TYR A 66 -21.23 13.19 11.44
CA TYR A 66 -20.69 12.32 10.38
C TYR A 66 -20.96 10.84 10.66
N LEU A 67 -20.70 10.36 11.88
CA LEU A 67 -20.98 8.99 12.28
C LEU A 67 -22.47 8.66 12.23
N LYS A 68 -23.34 9.58 12.68
CA LYS A 68 -24.79 9.42 12.57
C LYS A 68 -25.21 9.21 11.11
N LYS A 69 -24.73 10.05 10.20
CA LYS A 69 -24.99 9.91 8.76
C LYS A 69 -24.52 8.55 8.20
N LEU A 70 -23.32 8.11 8.57
CA LEU A 70 -22.82 6.78 8.18
C LEU A 70 -23.70 5.66 8.72
N SER A 71 -24.21 5.79 9.95
CA SER A 71 -25.11 4.79 10.54
C SER A 71 -26.48 4.74 9.90
N GLU A 72 -27.01 5.87 9.44
CA GLU A 72 -28.27 5.92 8.69
C GLU A 72 -28.11 5.27 7.30
N GLN A 73 -26.95 5.43 6.68
CA GLN A 73 -26.64 4.81 5.38
C GLN A 73 -26.37 3.30 5.49
N ASN A 74 -25.75 2.85 6.58
CA ASN A 74 -25.48 1.44 6.81
C ASN A 74 -25.69 1.06 8.29
N PRO A 75 -26.93 0.82 8.72
CA PRO A 75 -27.26 0.52 10.13
C PRO A 75 -26.71 -0.81 10.63
N ALA A 76 -26.43 -1.76 9.73
CA ALA A 76 -25.94 -3.09 10.07
C ALA A 76 -24.43 -3.15 10.31
N ALA A 77 -23.69 -2.07 10.02
CA ALA A 77 -22.24 -2.04 10.20
C ALA A 77 -21.85 -2.08 11.68
N SER A 78 -20.93 -2.98 12.03
CA SER A 78 -20.37 -3.03 13.40
C SER A 78 -19.39 -1.90 13.68
N TYR A 79 -18.78 -1.32 12.64
CA TYR A 79 -17.80 -0.24 12.73
C TYR A 79 -18.01 0.78 11.60
N TYR A 80 -17.74 2.05 11.90
CA TYR A 80 -17.75 3.15 10.95
C TYR A 80 -16.34 3.75 10.81
N ASN A 81 -15.86 3.82 9.58
CA ASN A 81 -14.51 4.28 9.27
C ASN A 81 -14.50 5.79 8.99
N VAL A 82 -13.59 6.50 9.64
CA VAL A 82 -13.43 7.95 9.50
C VAL A 82 -12.01 8.25 9.03
N ASP A 83 -11.87 8.81 7.83
CA ASP A 83 -10.58 9.24 7.29
C ASP A 83 -10.17 10.58 7.90
N VAL A 84 -9.10 10.54 8.71
CA VAL A 84 -8.67 11.67 9.53
C VAL A 84 -7.46 12.39 8.96
N LEU A 85 -6.55 11.66 8.31
CA LEU A 85 -5.32 12.22 7.73
C LEU A 85 -4.99 11.56 6.40
N LYS A 86 -4.52 12.34 5.44
CA LYS A 86 -3.73 11.86 4.30
C LYS A 86 -2.27 12.31 4.51
N TYR A 87 -1.31 11.54 4.02
CA TYR A 87 0.09 11.93 4.11
C TYR A 87 0.88 11.40 2.91
N GLN A 88 1.99 12.08 2.63
CA GLN A 88 2.98 11.69 1.63
C GLN A 88 4.31 11.40 2.32
N VAL A 89 4.92 10.27 1.95
CA VAL A 89 6.18 9.79 2.54
C VAL A 89 7.32 10.19 1.61
N SER A 90 8.42 10.67 2.17
CA SER A 90 9.62 10.95 1.40
C SER A 90 10.25 9.68 0.85
N SER A 91 10.75 9.77 -0.37
CA SER A 91 11.36 8.65 -1.09
C SER A 91 12.80 8.96 -1.48
N ASN A 92 13.71 8.03 -1.18
CA ASN A 92 15.11 8.07 -1.57
C ASN A 92 15.36 7.12 -2.76
N GLY A 93 14.44 7.14 -3.74
CA GLY A 93 14.51 6.28 -4.92
C GLY A 93 14.45 4.79 -4.57
N ILE A 94 15.38 4.00 -5.12
CA ILE A 94 15.39 2.53 -5.00
C ILE A 94 15.58 2.01 -3.57
N GLN A 95 16.08 2.85 -2.64
CA GLN A 95 16.21 2.47 -1.24
C GLN A 95 14.87 2.50 -0.50
N SER A 96 13.91 3.30 -0.98
CA SER A 96 12.55 3.39 -0.41
C SER A 96 11.57 2.40 -1.04
N THR A 97 12.00 1.61 -2.03
CA THR A 97 11.16 0.62 -2.70
C THR A 97 11.32 -0.76 -2.07
N PRO A 98 10.23 -1.42 -1.63
CA PRO A 98 10.32 -2.69 -0.91
C PRO A 98 10.61 -3.91 -1.81
N LEU A 99 10.46 -3.76 -3.13
CA LEU A 99 10.76 -4.82 -4.11
C LEU A 99 11.49 -4.25 -5.32
N ASN A 100 12.80 -4.32 -5.32
CA ASN A 100 13.60 -3.79 -6.42
C ASN A 100 13.48 -4.70 -7.64
N LEU A 101 13.44 -4.12 -8.84
CA LEU A 101 13.22 -4.83 -10.10
C LEU A 101 14.28 -4.44 -11.12
N ALA A 102 14.70 -5.38 -11.94
CA ALA A 102 15.49 -5.15 -13.14
C ALA A 102 14.93 -6.01 -14.28
N THR A 103 14.74 -5.42 -15.45
CA THR A 103 14.14 -6.12 -16.60
C THR A 103 15.12 -6.17 -17.75
N TYR A 104 15.09 -7.27 -18.51
CA TYR A 104 15.96 -7.49 -19.65
C TYR A 104 15.15 -8.15 -20.76
N TRP A 105 15.27 -7.59 -21.95
CA TRP A 105 14.57 -8.06 -23.14
C TRP A 105 15.56 -8.38 -24.24
N LYS A 106 15.33 -9.50 -24.93
CA LYS A 106 16.03 -9.86 -26.16
C LYS A 106 14.99 -10.18 -27.22
N CYS A 107 14.73 -9.20 -28.08
CA CYS A 107 13.73 -9.30 -29.14
C CYS A 107 14.38 -9.71 -30.46
N SER A 108 13.87 -10.75 -31.08
CA SER A 108 14.24 -11.22 -32.42
C SER A 108 12.99 -11.41 -33.28
N ALA A 109 13.15 -11.60 -34.59
CA ALA A 109 12.01 -11.70 -35.50
C ALA A 109 11.05 -12.86 -35.16
N GLY A 110 11.57 -14.01 -34.70
CA GLY A 110 10.76 -15.19 -34.38
C GLY A 110 10.55 -15.45 -32.89
N THR A 111 11.33 -14.80 -32.01
CA THR A 111 11.27 -15.06 -30.56
C THR A 111 11.57 -13.83 -29.73
N THR A 112 10.96 -13.73 -28.55
CA THR A 112 11.32 -12.75 -27.51
C THR A 112 11.68 -13.48 -26.23
N ASP A 113 12.89 -13.25 -25.72
CA ASP A 113 13.30 -13.70 -24.38
C ASP A 113 13.16 -12.55 -23.38
N LEU A 114 12.53 -12.83 -22.25
CA LEU A 114 12.29 -11.91 -21.15
C LEU A 114 12.94 -12.45 -19.87
N ARG A 115 13.64 -11.58 -19.14
CA ARG A 115 14.10 -11.83 -17.78
C ARG A 115 13.72 -10.67 -16.87
N VAL A 116 13.12 -10.99 -15.73
CA VAL A 116 12.80 -10.03 -14.66
C VAL A 116 13.47 -10.50 -13.38
N ASP A 117 14.47 -9.78 -12.94
CA ASP A 117 15.09 -10.00 -11.64
C ASP A 117 14.35 -9.15 -10.58
N TYR A 118 14.09 -9.76 -9.43
CA TYR A 118 13.51 -9.06 -8.29
C TYR A 118 14.35 -9.29 -7.04
N LYS A 119 14.38 -8.28 -6.17
CA LYS A 119 15.08 -8.33 -4.88
C LYS A 119 14.25 -7.65 -3.80
N TYR A 120 13.87 -8.41 -2.78
CA TYR A 120 13.25 -7.85 -1.57
C TYR A 120 14.19 -6.88 -0.87
N ASN A 121 13.66 -5.74 -0.47
CA ASN A 121 14.39 -4.70 0.23
C ASN A 121 13.78 -4.48 1.63
N PRO A 122 14.38 -5.07 2.69
CA PRO A 122 13.91 -4.89 4.06
C PRO A 122 14.06 -3.45 4.54
N GLU A 123 15.08 -2.72 4.08
CA GLU A 123 15.43 -1.36 4.54
C GLU A 123 14.38 -0.31 4.14
N ALA A 124 13.54 -0.62 3.14
CA ALA A 124 12.40 0.21 2.77
C ALA A 124 11.31 0.25 3.86
N MET A 125 11.34 -0.67 4.83
CA MET A 125 10.35 -0.82 5.89
C MET A 125 10.98 -0.61 7.26
N VAL A 126 10.23 -0.02 8.20
CA VAL A 126 10.72 0.11 9.59
C VAL A 126 10.74 -1.23 10.30
N ILE A 127 9.71 -2.05 10.06
CA ILE A 127 9.66 -3.43 10.51
C ILE A 127 9.55 -4.30 9.25
N PRO A 128 10.62 -4.98 8.82
CA PRO A 128 10.58 -5.86 7.66
C PRO A 128 9.42 -6.86 7.76
N SER A 129 8.61 -6.94 6.71
CA SER A 129 7.40 -7.75 6.66
C SER A 129 7.25 -8.42 5.29
N VAL A 130 6.54 -9.53 5.24
CA VAL A 130 6.37 -10.31 4.02
C VAL A 130 5.59 -9.50 2.98
N LEU A 131 6.13 -9.40 1.76
CA LEU A 131 5.35 -8.97 0.60
C LEU A 131 4.56 -10.18 0.10
N SER A 132 3.25 -10.09 0.14
CA SER A 132 2.33 -11.17 -0.19
C SER A 132 1.53 -10.88 -1.45
N ASN A 133 0.98 -11.93 -2.05
CA ASN A 133 0.17 -11.86 -3.26
C ASN A 133 0.87 -11.10 -4.39
N ILE A 134 2.16 -11.39 -4.61
CA ILE A 134 2.94 -10.70 -5.63
C ILE A 134 2.46 -11.17 -7.01
N GLN A 135 2.08 -10.21 -7.85
CA GLN A 135 1.67 -10.44 -9.22
C GLN A 135 2.56 -9.62 -10.14
N VAL A 136 3.13 -10.25 -11.17
CA VAL A 136 3.93 -9.57 -12.19
C VAL A 136 3.22 -9.73 -13.53
N MET A 137 2.93 -8.60 -14.18
CA MET A 137 2.22 -8.52 -15.44
C MET A 137 3.12 -7.88 -16.49
N VAL A 138 3.33 -8.57 -17.60
CA VAL A 138 4.20 -8.10 -18.68
C VAL A 138 3.46 -8.16 -20.01
N PRO A 139 3.13 -7.03 -20.64
CA PRO A 139 2.59 -6.99 -21.99
C PRO A 139 3.63 -7.46 -23.02
N VAL A 140 3.24 -8.31 -23.96
CA VAL A 140 4.13 -8.78 -25.04
C VAL A 140 3.38 -8.75 -26.37
N ASP A 141 3.90 -8.00 -27.34
CA ASP A 141 3.37 -7.92 -28.70
C ASP A 141 4.10 -8.86 -29.67
N GLY A 142 3.78 -8.78 -30.97
CA GLY A 142 4.41 -9.58 -32.02
C GLY A 142 3.71 -10.91 -32.33
N GLY A 143 2.42 -11.02 -32.02
CA GLY A 143 1.63 -12.22 -32.32
C GLY A 143 2.15 -13.46 -31.59
N VAL A 144 2.18 -13.42 -30.25
CA VAL A 144 2.62 -14.55 -29.43
C VAL A 144 1.76 -15.78 -29.72
N THR A 145 2.41 -16.84 -30.18
CA THR A 145 1.79 -18.14 -30.50
C THR A 145 2.01 -19.16 -29.40
N ASN A 146 3.11 -19.04 -28.67
CA ASN A 146 3.49 -19.95 -27.59
C ASN A 146 4.34 -19.22 -26.55
N MET A 147 4.23 -19.65 -25.29
CA MET A 147 5.01 -19.11 -24.17
C MET A 147 5.56 -20.25 -23.32
N GLN A 148 6.87 -20.21 -23.06
CA GLN A 148 7.55 -21.06 -22.09
C GLN A 148 8.06 -20.16 -20.95
N SER A 149 7.90 -20.57 -19.69
CA SER A 149 8.27 -19.73 -18.55
C SER A 149 8.80 -20.53 -17.36
N LEU A 150 9.71 -19.91 -16.61
CA LEU A 150 10.25 -20.42 -15.35
C LEU A 150 10.44 -19.26 -14.35
N PRO A 151 9.75 -19.24 -13.20
CA PRO A 151 8.69 -20.18 -12.79
C PRO A 151 7.46 -20.11 -13.72
N PRO A 152 6.53 -21.08 -13.65
CA PRO A 152 5.35 -21.11 -14.50
C PRO A 152 4.54 -19.81 -14.44
N ALA A 153 4.16 -19.32 -15.61
CA ALA A 153 3.32 -18.14 -15.81
C ALA A 153 2.07 -18.50 -16.61
N ILE A 154 1.08 -17.62 -16.57
CA ILE A 154 -0.13 -17.72 -17.38
C ILE A 154 -0.03 -16.70 -18.51
N TRP A 155 -0.24 -17.14 -19.75
CA TRP A 155 -0.42 -16.26 -20.89
C TRP A 155 -1.90 -15.90 -21.05
N ASN A 156 -2.22 -14.62 -21.11
CA ASN A 156 -3.55 -14.13 -21.44
C ASN A 156 -3.54 -13.57 -22.87
N ALA A 157 -4.14 -14.31 -23.80
CA ALA A 157 -4.20 -13.93 -25.21
C ALA A 157 -5.14 -12.75 -25.50
N GLU A 158 -6.21 -12.56 -24.72
CA GLU A 158 -7.14 -11.42 -24.91
C GLU A 158 -6.47 -10.09 -24.57
N GLN A 159 -5.59 -10.09 -23.57
CA GLN A 159 -4.88 -8.90 -23.10
C GLN A 159 -3.44 -8.81 -23.60
N MET A 160 -2.94 -9.84 -24.28
CA MET A 160 -1.56 -9.98 -24.73
C MET A 160 -0.55 -9.78 -23.58
N LYS A 161 -0.75 -10.49 -22.47
CA LYS A 161 0.05 -10.35 -21.24
C LYS A 161 0.48 -11.69 -20.67
N ALA A 162 1.74 -11.75 -20.22
CA ALA A 162 2.23 -12.79 -19.34
C ALA A 162 1.97 -12.41 -17.87
N PHE A 163 1.58 -13.39 -17.05
CA PHE A 163 1.20 -13.20 -15.65
C PHE A 163 1.90 -14.21 -14.75
N TRP A 164 2.71 -13.73 -13.81
CA TRP A 164 3.27 -14.53 -12.72
C TRP A 164 2.58 -14.23 -11.41
N LYS A 165 2.38 -15.27 -10.59
CA LYS A 165 1.89 -15.15 -9.22
C LYS A 165 2.89 -15.81 -8.26
N LEU A 166 3.42 -15.04 -7.33
CA LEU A 166 4.29 -15.52 -6.26
C LEU A 166 3.53 -15.42 -4.93
N SER A 167 3.63 -16.46 -4.09
CA SER A 167 2.92 -16.53 -2.80
C SER A 167 3.35 -15.41 -1.85
N GLY A 168 4.66 -15.17 -1.75
CA GLY A 168 5.23 -14.02 -1.07
C GLY A 168 6.75 -14.06 -1.00
N VAL A 169 7.35 -12.93 -0.67
CA VAL A 169 8.80 -12.73 -0.60
C VAL A 169 9.16 -11.97 0.67
N SER A 170 10.22 -12.43 1.35
CA SER A 170 10.79 -11.82 2.55
C SER A 170 12.27 -12.18 2.68
N GLU A 171 12.97 -11.64 3.68
CA GLU A 171 14.35 -12.05 4.03
C GLU A 171 14.50 -13.55 4.29
N LYS A 172 13.43 -14.20 4.77
CA LYS A 172 13.43 -15.64 5.09
C LYS A 172 13.09 -16.52 3.88
N SER A 173 12.72 -15.93 2.76
CA SER A 173 12.49 -16.66 1.52
C SER A 173 13.82 -17.19 0.96
N GLU A 174 13.74 -18.16 0.05
CA GLU A 174 14.91 -18.66 -0.67
C GLU A 174 15.71 -17.51 -1.29
N ASN A 175 17.04 -17.63 -1.31
CA ASN A 175 17.98 -16.61 -1.79
C ASN A 175 17.79 -15.22 -1.15
N GLY A 176 17.31 -15.17 0.10
CA GLY A 176 17.11 -13.91 0.83
C GLY A 176 16.03 -13.01 0.21
N GLY A 177 15.05 -13.61 -0.47
CA GLY A 177 13.98 -12.89 -1.17
C GLY A 177 14.40 -12.28 -2.51
N SER A 178 15.51 -12.77 -3.08
CA SER A 178 15.89 -12.48 -4.47
C SER A 178 15.47 -13.61 -5.40
N GLY A 179 15.11 -13.27 -6.63
CA GLY A 179 14.77 -14.28 -7.62
C GLY A 179 14.67 -13.72 -9.04
N THR A 180 14.37 -14.62 -9.96
CA THR A 180 14.33 -14.32 -11.39
C THR A 180 13.10 -14.98 -12.02
N LEU A 181 12.37 -14.22 -12.83
CA LEU A 181 11.33 -14.71 -13.72
C LEU A 181 11.87 -14.72 -15.15
N ARG A 182 11.74 -15.84 -15.86
CA ARG A 182 12.14 -15.97 -17.25
C ARG A 182 10.96 -16.42 -18.09
N ALA A 183 10.83 -15.86 -19.28
CA ALA A 183 9.93 -16.36 -20.30
C ALA A 183 10.57 -16.27 -21.68
N LYS A 184 10.19 -17.21 -22.55
CA LYS A 184 10.45 -17.17 -23.98
C LYS A 184 9.10 -17.22 -24.70
N PHE A 185 8.93 -16.32 -25.65
CA PHE A 185 7.72 -16.18 -26.47
C PHE A 185 8.07 -16.50 -27.92
N ASP A 186 7.31 -17.39 -28.56
CA ASP A 186 7.40 -17.64 -30.00
C ASP A 186 6.41 -16.73 -30.73
N LEU A 187 6.87 -16.05 -31.78
CA LEU A 187 6.16 -14.95 -32.43
C LEU A 187 5.76 -15.28 -33.87
N SER A 188 4.57 -14.86 -34.28
CA SER A 188 4.15 -14.88 -35.70
C SER A 188 4.45 -13.58 -36.44
N GLU A 189 4.50 -12.45 -35.71
CA GLU A 189 4.60 -11.09 -36.27
C GLU A 189 5.68 -10.27 -35.53
N GLY A 190 6.81 -10.89 -35.21
CA GLY A 190 7.90 -10.23 -34.49
C GLY A 190 8.69 -9.19 -35.32
N PRO A 191 9.63 -8.47 -34.68
CA PRO A 191 10.02 -8.57 -33.28
C PRO A 191 9.06 -7.85 -32.33
N SER A 192 8.99 -8.31 -31.08
CA SER A 192 8.30 -7.58 -30.02
C SER A 192 9.03 -6.29 -29.66
N LYS A 193 8.31 -5.32 -29.10
CA LYS A 193 8.88 -4.11 -28.47
C LYS A 193 8.93 -4.29 -26.95
N PRO A 194 10.07 -4.03 -26.28
CA PRO A 194 10.11 -4.03 -24.83
C PRO A 194 9.05 -3.09 -24.26
N THR A 195 8.31 -3.57 -23.27
CA THR A 195 7.25 -2.79 -22.61
C THR A 195 7.47 -2.71 -21.10
N THR A 196 6.86 -1.70 -20.49
CA THR A 196 6.82 -1.54 -19.04
C THR A 196 6.02 -2.67 -18.40
N LEU A 197 6.62 -3.37 -17.45
CA LEU A 197 5.89 -4.33 -16.62
C LEU A 197 5.23 -3.66 -15.43
N ALA A 198 4.19 -4.30 -14.90
CA ALA A 198 3.51 -3.88 -13.70
C ALA A 198 3.60 -4.95 -12.62
N VAL A 199 3.81 -4.52 -11.37
CA VAL A 199 3.82 -5.40 -10.21
C VAL A 199 2.74 -4.99 -9.21
N GLN A 200 2.10 -5.98 -8.61
CA GLN A 200 1.19 -5.77 -7.49
C GLN A 200 1.62 -6.61 -6.30
N PHE A 201 1.55 -6.07 -5.09
CA PHE A 201 1.75 -6.80 -3.84
C PHE A 201 1.11 -6.04 -2.67
N LEU A 202 0.94 -6.74 -1.56
CA LEU A 202 0.51 -6.14 -0.29
C LEU A 202 1.35 -6.67 0.87
N SER A 203 1.49 -5.85 1.91
CA SER A 203 2.10 -6.22 3.17
C SER A 203 1.20 -5.76 4.31
N GLU A 204 1.06 -6.63 5.30
CA GLU A 204 0.37 -6.31 6.56
C GLU A 204 1.39 -6.35 7.72
N GLY A 205 1.08 -5.63 8.80
CA GLY A 205 1.91 -5.57 10.00
C GLY A 205 2.93 -4.42 10.04
N SER A 206 3.15 -3.71 8.93
CA SER A 206 4.16 -2.65 8.85
C SER A 206 3.73 -1.46 7.98
N THR A 207 4.51 -0.38 8.02
CA THR A 207 4.38 0.80 7.17
C THR A 207 5.74 1.13 6.53
N LEU A 208 5.70 1.72 5.34
CA LEU A 208 6.91 2.28 4.71
C LEU A 208 7.38 3.57 5.41
N SER A 209 6.44 4.31 6.00
CA SER A 209 6.72 5.60 6.64
C SER A 209 7.30 5.50 8.04
N GLY A 210 7.05 4.40 8.76
CA GLY A 210 7.34 4.30 10.20
C GLY A 210 6.34 5.02 11.10
N VAL A 211 5.34 5.70 10.52
CA VAL A 211 4.34 6.46 11.26
C VAL A 211 3.62 5.56 12.26
N ASP A 212 3.46 6.08 13.47
CA ASP A 212 2.67 5.46 14.51
C ASP A 212 1.65 6.42 15.12
N ILE A 213 0.72 5.88 15.88
CA ILE A 213 -0.33 6.63 16.55
C ILE A 213 -0.43 6.24 18.03
N GLU A 214 -0.67 7.22 18.87
CA GLU A 214 -1.08 7.01 20.27
C GLU A 214 -2.24 7.93 20.62
N LEU A 215 -3.07 7.53 21.58
CA LEU A 215 -4.12 8.39 22.13
C LEU A 215 -3.55 9.24 23.24
N VAL A 216 -4.06 10.47 23.35
CA VAL A 216 -3.71 11.41 24.41
C VAL A 216 -4.93 11.57 25.33
N GLY A 217 -4.72 11.36 26.63
CA GLY A 217 -5.78 11.36 27.64
C GLY A 217 -6.35 9.97 27.94
N THR A 218 -7.35 9.91 28.81
CA THR A 218 -7.85 8.65 29.41
C THR A 218 -9.27 8.28 28.96
N GLY A 219 -9.96 9.14 28.21
CA GLY A 219 -11.35 8.91 27.77
C GLY A 219 -11.51 7.85 26.68
N TYR A 220 -10.42 7.45 26.02
CA TYR A 220 -10.42 6.52 24.89
C TYR A 220 -9.27 5.53 25.00
N ARG A 221 -9.43 4.36 24.37
CA ARG A 221 -8.38 3.36 24.21
C ARG A 221 -8.36 2.83 22.77
N LEU A 222 -7.18 2.52 22.26
CA LEU A 222 -7.05 1.82 20.98
C LEU A 222 -7.34 0.35 21.20
N SER A 223 -8.31 -0.19 20.45
CA SER A 223 -8.57 -1.64 20.44
C SER A 223 -7.57 -2.39 19.58
N LEU A 224 -7.21 -1.80 18.42
CA LEU A 224 -6.32 -2.39 17.43
C LEU A 224 -5.70 -1.28 16.58
N VAL A 225 -4.41 -1.41 16.26
CA VAL A 225 -3.72 -0.59 15.26
C VAL A 225 -3.33 -1.50 14.09
N LYS A 226 -4.05 -1.39 12.97
CA LYS A 226 -3.73 -2.14 11.75
C LYS A 226 -2.81 -1.32 10.85
N LYS A 227 -1.60 -1.85 10.60
CA LYS A 227 -0.61 -1.28 9.69
C LYS A 227 -0.54 -2.14 8.42
N ARG A 228 -0.59 -1.51 7.25
CA ARG A 228 -0.46 -2.18 5.95
C ARG A 228 -0.01 -1.20 4.87
N PHE A 229 0.58 -1.73 3.81
CA PHE A 229 0.78 -1.01 2.56
C PHE A 229 0.53 -1.96 1.38
N ALA A 230 0.24 -1.38 0.21
CA ALA A 230 0.07 -2.12 -1.02
C ALA A 230 0.62 -1.29 -2.17
N THR A 231 0.93 -1.95 -3.27
CA THR A 231 1.31 -1.29 -4.52
C THR A 231 0.19 -0.40 -5.04
N GLY A 232 0.53 0.83 -5.41
CA GLY A 232 -0.22 1.63 -6.36
C GLY A 232 0.25 1.32 -7.79
N ARG A 233 0.77 2.34 -8.48
CA ARG A 233 1.43 2.18 -9.77
C ARG A 233 2.89 1.76 -9.55
N TYR A 234 3.15 0.45 -9.60
CA TYR A 234 4.51 -0.11 -9.44
C TYR A 234 4.98 -0.68 -10.78
N LEU A 235 5.91 0.00 -11.42
CA LEU A 235 6.31 -0.25 -12.80
C LEU A 235 7.82 -0.45 -12.89
N ALA A 236 8.26 -1.25 -13.85
CA ALA A 236 9.67 -1.34 -14.23
C ALA A 236 9.80 -1.32 -15.75
N ASP A 237 10.65 -0.42 -16.23
CA ASP A 237 10.98 -0.28 -17.65
C ASP A 237 12.20 -1.16 -18.02
N CYS A 238 12.44 -1.30 -19.32
CA CYS A 238 13.60 -1.96 -19.91
C CYS A 238 14.69 -0.93 -20.27
#